data_AF-A0A7X2TUH4-F1
#
_entry.id   AF-A0A7X2TUH4-F1
#
_cell.length_a   1.000
_cell.length_b   1.000
_cell.length_c   1.000
_cell.angle_alpha   90.00
_cell.angle_beta   90.00
_cell.angle_gamma   90.00
#
_symmetry.space_group_name_H-M   'P 1'
#
loop_
_entity.id
_entity.type
_entity.pdbx_description
1 polymer ?
#
loop_
_entity_poly.entity_id
_entity_poly.type
_entity_poly.pdbx_seq_one_letter_code
_entity_poly.pdbx_strand_id
1 'polypeptide(L)'
;AKRFPRRLSAEEIYDAVADATQTAVPMFVEGFDKPLMRAVQLPDPSEPRNNGNITNFLAQFGRGDWWTGVRSDRPTVLQVLYLMNDFQVNYRMLATANGVFNTRVAALLQAPLDDKQAATQLFLATLGRYPTDDELRIAARAPATSRETWLSDLHWALVNKLDFIFNY
;
A
#
# COMPACT_ATOMS: atom_id res chain seq x y z
N ALA A 1 8.00 25.56 14.45
CA ALA A 1 7.51 24.38 15.21
C ALA A 1 8.25 23.15 14.70
N LYS A 2 8.82 22.31 15.57
CA LYS A 2 9.46 21.05 15.15
C LYS A 2 8.35 20.07 14.79
N ARG A 3 8.29 19.63 13.52
CA ARG A 3 7.38 18.58 13.08
C ARG A 3 8.05 17.25 13.40
N PHE A 4 7.44 16.49 14.32
CA PHE A 4 7.93 15.15 14.66
C PHE A 4 7.27 14.16 13.69
N PRO A 5 8.04 13.20 13.14
CA PRO A 5 7.48 12.19 12.26
C PRO A 5 6.41 11.39 13.01
N ARG A 6 5.22 11.31 12.44
CA ARG A 6 4.11 10.51 12.96
C ARG A 6 3.91 9.30 12.04
N ARG A 7 3.74 8.12 12.63
CA ARG A 7 3.28 6.94 11.89
C ARG A 7 1.83 7.15 11.45
N LEU A 8 1.52 6.84 10.20
CA LEU A 8 0.15 6.78 9.71
C LEU A 8 -0.68 5.78 10.52
N SER A 9 -1.99 6.01 10.62
CA SER A 9 -2.91 5.08 11.26
C SER A 9 -3.12 3.82 10.41
N ALA A 10 -3.70 2.78 11.00
CA ALA A 10 -3.98 1.54 10.27
C ALA A 10 -4.82 1.78 9.01
N GLU A 11 -5.84 2.64 9.10
CA GLU A 11 -6.72 3.00 8.00
C GLU A 11 -5.99 3.84 6.94
N GLU A 12 -5.19 4.82 7.38
CA GLU A 12 -4.36 5.65 6.49
C GLU A 12 -3.36 4.79 5.71
N ILE A 13 -2.71 3.81 6.36
CA ILE A 13 -1.76 2.89 5.72
C ILE A 13 -2.48 2.00 4.70
N TYR A 14 -3.64 1.45 5.05
CA TYR A 14 -4.41 0.61 4.13
C TYR A 14 -4.81 1.39 2.87
N ASP A 15 -5.31 2.60 3.06
CA ASP A 15 -5.73 3.48 1.95
C ASP A 15 -4.53 3.90 1.11
N ALA A 16 -3.38 4.21 1.72
CA ALA A 16 -2.15 4.52 1.01
C ALA A 16 -1.67 3.34 0.15
N VAL A 17 -1.71 2.11 0.68
CA VAL A 17 -1.37 0.90 -0.09
C VAL A 17 -2.33 0.72 -1.25
N ALA A 18 -3.64 0.88 -1.01
CA ALA A 18 -4.67 0.75 -2.04
C ALA A 18 -4.52 1.80 -3.16
N ASP A 19 -4.23 3.05 -2.82
CA ASP A 19 -4.02 4.15 -3.78
C ASP A 19 -2.70 3.96 -4.58
N ALA A 20 -1.63 3.53 -3.91
CA ALA A 20 -0.33 3.29 -4.56
C ALA A 20 -0.41 2.15 -5.59
N THR A 21 -1.07 1.06 -5.21
CA THR A 21 -1.20 -0.16 -6.01
C THR A 21 -2.38 -0.12 -6.99
N GLN A 22 -3.28 0.88 -6.87
CA GLN A 22 -4.57 0.96 -7.58
C GLN A 22 -5.50 -0.24 -7.32
N THR A 23 -5.37 -0.90 -6.17
CA THR A 23 -6.21 -2.06 -5.81
C THR A 23 -7.24 -1.70 -4.74
N ALA A 24 -7.94 -0.57 -4.90
CA ALA A 24 -9.03 -0.21 -4.00
C ALA A 24 -10.14 -1.25 -4.09
N VAL A 25 -10.52 -1.82 -2.95
CA VAL A 25 -11.57 -2.84 -2.83
C VAL A 25 -12.81 -2.19 -2.25
N PRO A 26 -14.00 -2.34 -2.87
CA PRO A 26 -15.23 -1.84 -2.28
C PRO A 26 -15.52 -2.57 -0.95
N MET A 27 -15.71 -1.80 0.11
CA MET A 27 -16.08 -2.28 1.44
C MET A 27 -17.57 -2.08 1.65
N PHE A 28 -18.31 -3.17 1.80
CA PHE A 28 -19.75 -3.12 2.05
C PHE A 28 -20.01 -3.13 3.56
N VAL A 29 -20.75 -2.13 4.03
CA VAL A 29 -21.17 -2.00 5.43
C VAL A 29 -22.70 -2.07 5.47
N GLU A 30 -23.24 -2.80 6.43
CA GLU A 30 -24.68 -2.91 6.62
C GLU A 30 -25.30 -1.54 6.92
N GLY A 31 -26.43 -1.22 6.29
CA GLY A 31 -27.10 0.08 6.44
C GLY A 31 -26.58 1.20 5.53
N PHE A 32 -25.57 0.95 4.69
CA PHE A 32 -25.12 1.89 3.66
C PHE A 32 -25.56 1.44 2.26
N ASP A 33 -26.20 2.33 1.51
CA ASP A 33 -26.64 2.06 0.13
C ASP A 33 -25.48 1.94 -0.86
N LYS A 34 -24.30 2.50 -0.53
CA LYS A 34 -23.11 2.51 -1.39
C LYS A 34 -21.92 1.90 -0.65
N PRO A 35 -21.07 1.11 -1.34
CA PRO A 35 -19.83 0.64 -0.74
C PRO A 35 -18.88 1.80 -0.45
N LEU A 36 -18.18 1.69 0.66
CA LEU A 36 -17.09 2.59 1.04
C LEU A 36 -15.83 2.18 0.29
N MET A 37 -15.04 3.16 -0.16
CA MET A 37 -13.81 2.89 -0.92
C MET A 37 -12.55 3.08 -0.09
N ARG A 38 -12.66 3.76 1.05
CA ARG A 38 -11.55 4.10 1.94
C ARG A 38 -11.79 3.57 3.35
N ALA A 39 -10.78 2.98 3.97
CA ALA A 39 -10.84 2.45 5.32
C ALA A 39 -11.09 3.57 6.33
N VAL A 40 -10.63 4.80 6.05
CA VAL A 40 -10.91 5.97 6.90
C VAL A 40 -12.42 6.32 6.96
N GLN A 41 -13.22 5.87 5.99
CA GLN A 41 -14.67 6.10 5.97
C GLN A 41 -15.45 5.08 6.80
N LEU A 42 -14.80 4.02 7.31
CA LEU A 42 -15.48 2.98 8.06
C LEU A 42 -16.05 3.56 9.37
N PRO A 43 -17.33 3.27 9.69
CA PRO A 43 -18.00 3.85 10.85
C PRO A 43 -17.55 3.21 12.18
N ASP A 44 -17.06 1.97 12.14
CA ASP A 44 -16.71 1.17 13.31
C ASP A 44 -15.40 0.38 13.05
N PRO A 45 -14.47 0.31 14.02
CA PRO A 45 -13.36 -0.64 14.02
C PRO A 45 -13.71 -2.11 13.76
N SER A 46 -14.96 -2.55 13.98
CA SER A 46 -15.38 -3.91 13.66
C SER A 46 -15.66 -4.14 12.17
N GLU A 47 -15.82 -3.08 11.38
CA GLU A 47 -16.11 -3.13 9.95
C GLU A 47 -14.82 -3.10 9.09
N PRO A 48 -14.83 -3.63 7.85
CA PRO A 48 -15.88 -4.42 7.22
C PRO A 48 -15.92 -5.85 7.78
N ARG A 49 -17.07 -6.25 8.34
CA ARG A 49 -17.24 -7.59 8.96
C ARG A 49 -17.28 -8.73 7.94
N ASN A 50 -17.61 -8.41 6.70
CA ASN A 50 -17.66 -9.35 5.58
C ASN A 50 -16.30 -9.63 4.91
N ASN A 51 -15.24 -8.88 5.27
CA ASN A 51 -13.92 -9.04 4.66
C ASN A 51 -12.85 -9.22 5.74
N GLY A 52 -12.58 -10.49 6.08
CA GLY A 52 -11.58 -10.87 7.07
C GLY A 52 -10.16 -10.40 6.72
N ASN A 53 -9.81 -10.26 5.43
CA ASN A 53 -8.47 -9.84 5.03
C ASN A 53 -8.23 -8.37 5.38
N ILE A 54 -9.21 -7.50 5.15
CA ILE A 54 -9.13 -6.07 5.48
C ILE A 54 -9.12 -5.89 7.01
N THR A 55 -10.01 -6.60 7.71
CA THR A 55 -10.09 -6.55 9.17
C THR A 55 -8.81 -7.05 9.84
N ASN A 56 -8.21 -8.13 9.34
CA ASN A 56 -6.93 -8.64 9.82
C ASN A 56 -5.79 -7.66 9.57
N PHE A 57 -5.68 -7.08 8.37
CA PHE A 57 -4.68 -6.06 8.07
C PHE A 57 -4.79 -4.90 9.08
N LEU A 58 -5.99 -4.34 9.24
CA LEU A 58 -6.20 -3.19 10.11
C LEU A 58 -5.90 -3.51 11.59
N ALA A 59 -6.19 -4.74 12.04
CA ALA A 59 -5.82 -5.21 13.37
C ALA A 59 -4.30 -5.27 13.58
N GLN A 60 -3.54 -5.82 12.62
CA GLN A 60 -2.07 -5.90 12.70
C GLN A 60 -1.41 -4.51 12.80
N PHE A 61 -2.00 -3.51 12.15
CA PHE A 61 -1.52 -2.13 12.22
C PHE A 61 -1.99 -1.34 13.44
N GLY A 62 -2.71 -1.98 14.37
CA GLY A 62 -3.05 -1.40 15.67
C GLY A 62 -4.32 -0.54 15.66
N ARG A 63 -5.27 -0.80 14.74
CA ARG A 63 -6.60 -0.14 14.71
C ARG A 63 -7.31 -0.20 16.08
N GLY A 64 -7.12 -1.30 16.81
CA GLY A 64 -7.81 -1.58 18.07
C GLY A 64 -9.27 -1.97 17.83
N ASP A 65 -9.96 -2.26 18.91
CA ASP A 65 -11.40 -2.48 18.96
C ASP A 65 -11.95 -1.93 20.30
N TRP A 66 -13.25 -2.10 20.50
CA TRP A 66 -13.97 -1.63 21.68
C TRP A 66 -13.87 -2.62 22.87
N TRP A 67 -13.37 -3.84 22.65
CA TRP A 67 -13.51 -4.95 23.62
C TRP A 67 -12.18 -5.58 24.07
N THR A 68 -11.22 -5.75 23.15
CA THR A 68 -10.00 -6.54 23.36
C THR A 68 -8.71 -5.72 23.27
N GLY A 69 -8.68 -4.58 22.58
CA GLY A 69 -7.43 -3.87 22.28
C GLY A 69 -7.60 -2.38 22.09
N VAL A 70 -6.89 -1.60 22.92
CA VAL A 70 -6.78 -0.14 22.75
C VAL A 70 -6.01 0.18 21.46
N ARG A 71 -6.50 1.15 20.69
CA ARG A 71 -5.80 1.68 19.51
C ARG A 71 -4.37 2.10 19.86
N SER A 72 -3.41 1.71 19.02
CA SER A 72 -2.00 2.06 19.22
C SER A 72 -1.34 2.47 17.91
N ASP A 73 -0.89 3.72 17.86
CA ASP A 73 -0.13 4.26 16.74
C ASP A 73 1.39 4.10 16.88
N ARG A 74 1.84 3.32 17.87
CA ARG A 74 3.26 3.04 18.09
C ARG A 74 3.83 2.20 16.94
N PRO A 75 4.95 2.61 16.32
CA PRO A 75 5.60 1.80 15.31
C PRO A 75 6.19 0.53 15.94
N THR A 76 5.96 -0.62 15.29
CA THR A 76 6.57 -1.88 15.70
C THR A 76 7.27 -2.54 14.53
N VAL A 77 8.37 -3.25 14.82
CA VAL A 77 9.11 -4.01 13.79
C VAL A 77 8.22 -5.09 13.16
N LEU A 78 7.30 -5.67 13.95
CA LEU A 78 6.34 -6.66 13.48
C LEU A 78 5.44 -6.11 12.37
N GLN A 79 5.03 -4.84 12.43
CA GLN A 79 4.22 -4.21 11.38
C GLN A 79 5.00 -4.05 10.07
N VAL A 80 6.29 -3.73 10.15
CA VAL A 80 7.16 -3.65 8.97
C VAL A 80 7.36 -5.04 8.36
N LEU A 81 7.62 -6.05 9.20
CA LEU A 81 7.73 -7.44 8.76
C LEU A 81 6.42 -7.96 8.15
N TYR A 82 5.28 -7.56 8.71
CA TYR A 82 3.97 -7.89 8.16
C TYR A 82 3.82 -7.27 6.77
N LEU A 83 4.19 -5.99 6.58
CA LEU A 83 4.14 -5.34 5.28
C LEU A 83 5.01 -6.04 4.22
N MET A 84 6.20 -6.49 4.61
CA MET A 84 7.13 -7.18 3.71
C MET A 84 6.67 -8.58 3.29
N ASN A 85 5.99 -9.31 4.18
CA ASN A 85 5.73 -10.74 4.02
C ASN A 85 4.26 -11.08 3.79
N ASP A 86 3.34 -10.19 4.11
CA ASP A 86 1.91 -10.48 4.00
C ASP A 86 1.52 -10.67 2.52
N PHE A 87 0.86 -11.79 2.28
CA PHE A 87 0.45 -12.19 0.95
C PHE A 87 -0.56 -11.20 0.35
N GLN A 88 -1.49 -10.65 1.14
CA GLN A 88 -2.48 -9.68 0.64
C GLN A 88 -1.82 -8.37 0.21
N VAL A 89 -0.76 -7.96 0.91
CA VAL A 89 0.03 -6.77 0.55
C VAL A 89 0.87 -7.04 -0.69
N ASN A 90 1.64 -8.14 -0.69
CA ASN A 90 2.55 -8.47 -1.78
C ASN A 90 1.83 -8.74 -3.10
N TYR A 91 0.67 -9.42 -3.08
CA TYR A 91 -0.11 -9.67 -4.29
C TYR A 91 -0.60 -8.38 -4.95
N ARG A 92 -0.88 -7.30 -4.21
CA ARG A 92 -1.31 -6.03 -4.80
C ARG A 92 -0.24 -5.33 -5.65
N MET A 93 1.03 -5.74 -5.49
CA MET A 93 2.18 -5.13 -6.13
C MET A 93 2.62 -5.85 -7.41
N LEU A 94 2.15 -7.08 -7.63
CA LEU A 94 2.46 -7.85 -8.83
C LEU A 94 1.55 -7.41 -9.99
N ALA A 95 2.05 -7.47 -11.23
CA ALA A 95 1.19 -7.19 -12.38
C ALA A 95 0.09 -8.25 -12.56
N THR A 96 0.43 -9.52 -12.31
CA THR A 96 -0.46 -10.67 -12.49
C THR A 96 -0.71 -11.38 -11.16
N ALA A 97 -1.31 -10.71 -10.18
CA ALA A 97 -1.82 -11.38 -8.99
C ALA A 97 -3.32 -11.64 -9.09
N ASN A 98 -3.68 -12.91 -9.25
CA ASN A 98 -5.03 -13.44 -9.07
C ASN A 98 -6.15 -12.85 -9.95
N GLY A 99 -5.86 -12.28 -11.13
CA GLY A 99 -6.89 -11.97 -12.14
C GLY A 99 -8.00 -10.98 -11.72
N VAL A 100 -7.88 -10.34 -10.56
CA VAL A 100 -8.95 -9.55 -9.92
C VAL A 100 -8.58 -8.06 -9.81
N PHE A 101 -7.30 -7.69 -9.99
CA PHE A 101 -6.85 -6.31 -9.85
C PHE A 101 -6.10 -5.83 -11.09
N ASN A 102 -6.58 -4.74 -11.70
CA ASN A 102 -5.78 -3.89 -12.57
C ASN A 102 -4.76 -3.14 -11.70
N THR A 103 -3.68 -3.82 -11.31
CA THR A 103 -2.64 -3.22 -10.47
C THR A 103 -1.93 -2.10 -11.23
N ARG A 104 -1.35 -1.15 -10.50
CA ARG A 104 -0.56 -0.06 -11.07
C ARG A 104 0.51 -0.58 -12.03
N VAL A 105 1.17 -1.69 -11.67
CA VAL A 105 2.20 -2.31 -12.52
C VAL A 105 1.61 -2.83 -13.83
N ALA A 106 0.46 -3.51 -13.78
CA ALA A 106 -0.23 -3.96 -14.99
C ALA A 106 -0.61 -2.78 -15.91
N ALA A 107 -1.11 -1.68 -15.32
CA ALA A 107 -1.43 -0.46 -16.08
C ALA A 107 -0.19 0.18 -16.72
N LEU A 108 0.95 0.21 -16.02
CA LEU A 108 2.21 0.74 -16.55
C LEU A 108 2.82 -0.15 -17.64
N LEU A 109 2.62 -1.46 -17.58
CA LEU A 109 3.07 -2.39 -18.62
C LEU A 109 2.29 -2.22 -19.93
N GLN A 110 1.00 -1.87 -19.85
CA GLN A 110 0.17 -1.59 -21.03
C GLN A 110 0.38 -0.19 -21.61
N ALA A 111 0.89 0.75 -20.82
CA ALA A 111 1.12 2.12 -21.27
C ALA A 111 2.39 2.21 -22.14
N PRO A 112 2.40 3.04 -23.20
CA PRO A 112 3.57 3.28 -24.06
C PRO A 112 4.56 4.24 -23.38
N LEU A 113 4.99 3.91 -22.17
CA LEU A 113 5.92 4.70 -21.36
C LEU A 113 7.34 4.13 -21.45
N ASP A 114 8.34 5.01 -21.40
CA ASP A 114 9.74 4.61 -21.20
C ASP A 114 9.97 4.10 -19.77
N ASP A 115 11.01 3.30 -19.55
CA ASP A 115 11.32 2.71 -18.24
C ASP A 115 11.54 3.77 -17.16
N LYS A 116 12.21 4.88 -17.51
CA LYS A 116 12.38 6.02 -16.59
C LYS A 116 11.05 6.66 -16.22
N GLN A 117 10.13 6.75 -17.17
CA GLN A 117 8.80 7.31 -16.94
C GLN A 117 7.95 6.38 -16.07
N ALA A 118 7.99 5.07 -16.34
CA ALA A 118 7.31 4.06 -15.53
C ALA A 118 7.82 4.05 -14.09
N ALA A 119 9.15 4.08 -13.88
CA ALA A 119 9.74 4.22 -12.56
C ALA A 119 9.28 5.52 -11.88
N THR A 120 9.35 6.66 -12.58
CA THR A 120 8.90 7.96 -12.03
C THR A 120 7.43 7.93 -11.59
N GLN A 121 6.56 7.30 -12.36
CA GLN A 121 5.14 7.13 -11.99
C GLN A 121 4.97 6.29 -10.72
N LEU A 122 5.76 5.23 -10.54
CA LEU A 122 5.75 4.43 -9.30
C LEU A 122 6.21 5.24 -8.09
N PHE A 123 7.26 6.04 -8.23
CA PHE A 123 7.74 6.93 -7.15
C PHE A 123 6.70 7.99 -6.77
N LEU A 124 6.04 8.59 -7.76
CA LEU A 124 4.96 9.55 -7.51
C LEU A 124 3.74 8.90 -6.85
N ALA A 125 3.36 7.70 -7.28
CA ALA A 125 2.21 6.99 -6.73
C ALA A 125 2.44 6.49 -5.29
N THR A 126 3.68 6.15 -4.93
CA THR A 126 4.02 5.57 -3.61
C THR A 126 4.50 6.63 -2.62
N LEU A 127 5.45 7.48 -3.01
CA LEU A 127 6.10 8.44 -2.12
C LEU A 127 5.64 9.89 -2.35
N GLY A 128 4.81 10.15 -3.37
CA GLY A 128 4.33 11.50 -3.67
C GLY A 128 5.43 12.48 -4.14
N ARG A 129 6.61 11.98 -4.50
CA ARG A 129 7.75 12.80 -4.94
C ARG A 129 8.41 12.22 -6.19
N TYR A 130 9.14 13.08 -6.90
CA TYR A 130 9.99 12.63 -8.00
C TYR A 130 11.20 11.85 -7.47
N PRO A 131 11.64 10.79 -8.18
CA PRO A 131 12.87 10.08 -7.85
C PRO A 131 14.09 10.99 -8.05
N THR A 132 15.13 10.78 -7.25
CA THR A 132 16.43 11.43 -7.49
C THR A 132 17.22 10.69 -8.58
N ASP A 133 18.22 11.34 -9.15
CA ASP A 133 19.08 10.73 -10.18
C ASP A 133 19.79 9.47 -9.66
N ASP A 134 20.15 9.45 -8.38
CA ASP A 134 20.77 8.28 -7.75
C ASP A 134 19.78 7.12 -7.59
N GLU A 135 18.54 7.41 -7.21
CA GLU A 135 17.46 6.42 -7.10
C GLU A 135 17.12 5.82 -8.47
N LEU A 136 17.04 6.65 -9.51
CA LEU A 136 16.86 6.17 -10.89
C LEU A 136 18.03 5.29 -11.35
N ARG A 137 19.27 5.65 -10.99
CA ARG A 137 20.46 4.86 -11.33
C ARG A 137 20.44 3.50 -10.64
N ILE A 138 19.97 3.44 -9.39
CA ILE A 138 19.82 2.17 -8.65
C ILE A 138 18.69 1.34 -9.24
N ALA A 139 17.53 1.94 -9.51
CA ALA A 139 16.39 1.25 -10.12
C ALA A 139 16.75 0.64 -11.48
N ALA A 140 17.56 1.34 -12.29
CA ALA A 140 18.03 0.85 -13.59
C ALA A 140 19.07 -0.28 -13.51
N ARG A 141 19.72 -0.48 -12.35
CA ARG A 141 20.72 -1.54 -12.13
C ARG A 141 20.12 -2.86 -11.66
N ALA A 142 18.84 -2.89 -11.31
CA ALA A 142 18.21 -4.08 -10.78
C ALA A 142 18.24 -5.23 -11.82
N PRO A 143 18.78 -6.41 -11.47
CA PRO A 143 18.81 -7.56 -12.37
C PRO A 143 17.39 -8.11 -12.47
N ALA A 144 16.69 -7.78 -13.54
CA ALA A 144 15.35 -8.29 -13.78
C ALA A 144 15.28 -9.10 -15.08
N THR A 145 14.72 -10.29 -14.98
CA THR A 145 14.49 -11.19 -16.12
C THR A 145 13.43 -10.64 -17.07
N SER A 146 12.50 -9.82 -16.57
CA SER A 146 11.44 -9.18 -17.35
C SER A 146 11.10 -7.79 -16.81
N ARG A 147 10.52 -6.94 -17.67
CA ARG A 147 10.01 -5.60 -17.29
C ARG A 147 8.94 -5.66 -16.20
N GLU A 148 8.10 -6.70 -16.23
CA GLU A 148 7.07 -6.95 -15.22
C GLU A 148 7.67 -7.23 -13.84
N THR A 149 8.64 -8.15 -13.78
CA THR A 149 9.34 -8.50 -12.54
C THR A 149 10.05 -7.28 -11.98
N TRP A 150 10.75 -6.53 -12.84
CA TRP A 150 11.43 -5.30 -12.45
C TRP A 150 10.50 -4.28 -11.79
N LEU A 151 9.38 -3.95 -12.43
CA LEU A 151 8.44 -2.95 -11.91
C LEU A 151 7.74 -3.44 -10.64
N SER A 152 7.46 -4.74 -10.54
CA SER A 152 6.86 -5.34 -9.35
C SER A 152 7.82 -5.28 -8.15
N ASP A 153 9.10 -5.65 -8.36
CA ASP A 153 10.14 -5.60 -7.34
C ASP A 153 10.43 -4.15 -6.91
N LEU A 154 10.45 -3.22 -7.87
CA LEU A 154 10.61 -1.80 -7.58
C LEU A 154 9.44 -1.27 -6.74
N HIS A 155 8.20 -1.61 -7.10
CA HIS A 155 7.03 -1.20 -6.33
C HIS A 155 7.05 -1.78 -4.92
N TRP A 156 7.43 -3.06 -4.78
CA TRP A 156 7.60 -3.71 -3.48
C TRP A 156 8.66 -3.02 -2.61
N ALA A 157 9.82 -2.67 -3.20
CA ALA A 157 10.86 -1.96 -2.48
C ALA A 157 10.42 -0.55 -2.02
N LEU A 158 9.63 0.16 -2.84
CA LEU A 158 9.14 1.50 -2.52
C LEU A 158 8.11 1.47 -1.38
N VAL A 159 7.17 0.53 -1.40
CA VAL A 159 6.15 0.43 -0.35
C VAL A 159 6.75 -0.01 0.99
N ASN A 160 7.81 -0.82 0.97
CA ASN A 160 8.53 -1.23 2.18
C ASN A 160 9.54 -0.19 2.70
N LYS A 161 9.65 0.97 2.04
CA LYS A 161 10.48 2.07 2.52
C LYS A 161 9.84 2.70 3.76
N LEU A 162 10.64 3.09 4.75
CA LEU A 162 10.14 3.77 5.95
C LEU A 162 9.35 5.04 5.60
N ASP A 163 9.77 5.77 4.56
CA ASP A 163 9.10 6.98 4.12
C ASP A 163 7.64 6.78 3.68
N PHE A 164 7.23 5.54 3.40
CA PHE A 164 5.85 5.23 3.05
C PHE A 164 4.91 5.25 4.27
N ILE A 165 5.38 4.81 5.44
CA ILE A 165 4.57 4.65 6.65
C ILE A 165 4.63 5.91 7.54
N PHE A 166 5.69 6.71 7.40
CA PHE A 166 5.91 7.89 8.22
C PHE A 166 5.56 9.18 7.49
N ASN A 167 4.76 10.02 8.13
CA ASN A 167 4.47 11.37 7.69
C ASN A 167 5.46 12.33 8.36
N TYR A 168 6.33 12.96 7.57
CA TYR A 168 7.38 13.90 8.00
C TYR A 168 6.94 15.35 7.96
#